data_AF-A0A1I1KGA8-F1
#
_entry.id   AF-A0A1I1KGA8-F1
#
_cell.length_a   1.000
_cell.length_b   1.000
_cell.length_c   1.000
_cell.angle_alpha   90.00
_cell.angle_beta   90.00
_cell.angle_gamma   90.00
#
_symmetry.space_group_name_H-M   'P 1'
#
loop_
_entity.id
_entity.type
_entity.pdbx_description
1 polymer ?
#
loop_
_entity_poly.entity_id
_entity_poly.type
_entity_poly.pdbx_seq_one_letter_code
_entity_poly.pdbx_strand_id
1 'polypeptide(L)'
;MTLKTAIFAVAICLFCQLTPASAQEAAAPAYDPKPFLDSMVALRTTAETCDPFLAGGPNARTEAVTAFFTTLKQTLPGLADVETQKSLNIFVSSQAALLCRDKLDAAVAGYRSQAATYAESKPGDWPDPPAVSSAPWCSTENCLEF
;
A
#
# COMPACT_ATOMS: atom_id res chain seq x y z
N MET A 1 57.09 37.98 47.94
CA MET A 1 56.53 37.80 46.59
C MET A 1 56.70 36.34 46.19
N THR A 2 55.56 35.64 46.06
CA THR A 2 55.28 34.49 45.16
C THR A 2 56.18 33.24 45.13
N LEU A 3 55.60 32.15 45.69
CA LEU A 3 55.22 30.90 45.01
C LEU A 3 56.32 29.93 44.52
N LYS A 4 56.35 28.72 45.11
CA LYS A 4 56.04 27.46 44.38
C LYS A 4 56.11 26.22 45.29
N THR A 5 54.92 25.73 45.62
CA THR A 5 54.66 24.38 46.14
C THR A 5 54.74 23.39 44.97
N ALA A 6 55.50 22.31 45.11
CA ALA A 6 55.45 21.17 44.20
C ALA A 6 55.42 19.89 45.04
N ILE A 7 54.21 19.39 45.29
CA ILE A 7 54.00 18.05 45.86
C ILE A 7 53.61 17.15 44.69
N PHE A 8 54.49 16.20 44.40
CA PHE A 8 54.23 15.04 43.57
C PHE A 8 53.19 14.16 44.29
N ALA A 9 52.04 13.95 43.68
CA ALA A 9 51.10 12.90 44.06
C ALA A 9 50.78 12.07 42.81
N VAL A 10 51.43 10.92 42.73
CA VAL A 10 51.07 9.83 41.83
C VAL A 10 49.79 9.21 42.38
N ALA A 11 48.70 9.28 41.62
CA ALA A 11 47.49 8.50 41.84
C ALA A 11 46.97 7.99 40.50
N ILE A 12 47.37 6.76 40.18
CA ILE A 12 46.78 5.94 39.12
C ILE A 12 45.54 5.26 39.71
N CYS A 13 44.37 5.68 39.23
CA CYS A 13 43.11 4.92 39.19
C CYS A 13 42.36 5.51 37.98
N LEU A 14 42.62 5.10 36.75
CA LEU A 14 42.15 3.85 36.16
C LEU A 14 40.71 3.48 36.60
N PHE A 15 39.76 4.39 36.38
CA PHE A 15 38.37 3.98 36.11
C PHE A 15 37.81 4.80 34.96
N CYS A 16 37.80 4.15 33.80
CA CYS A 16 36.94 4.46 32.67
C CYS A 16 35.53 4.81 33.17
N GLN A 17 35.15 6.07 33.05
CA GLN A 17 33.74 6.39 32.82
C GLN A 17 33.61 6.79 31.34
N LEU A 18 33.84 5.80 30.48
CA LEU A 18 33.10 5.74 29.22
C LEU A 18 31.65 5.58 29.63
N THR A 19 30.94 6.69 29.79
CA THR A 19 29.48 6.68 29.68
C THR A 19 29.17 5.94 28.39
N PRO A 20 28.46 4.79 28.42
CA PRO A 20 27.84 4.31 27.22
C PRO A 20 26.90 5.44 26.81
N ALA A 21 27.27 6.18 25.76
CA ALA A 21 26.28 6.83 24.95
C ALA A 21 25.39 5.68 24.51
N SER A 22 24.25 5.52 25.18
CA SER A 22 23.17 4.70 24.68
C SER A 22 22.97 5.18 23.26
N ALA A 23 23.46 4.38 22.31
CA ALA A 23 23.02 4.47 20.93
C ALA A 23 21.52 4.27 21.05
N GLN A 24 20.79 5.38 21.14
CA GLN A 24 19.36 5.37 21.10
C GLN A 24 19.07 4.97 19.66
N GLU A 25 18.98 3.64 19.46
CA GLU A 25 18.62 3.02 18.21
C GLU A 25 17.38 3.77 17.75
N ALA A 26 17.54 4.55 16.68
CA ALA A 26 16.47 5.38 16.17
C ALA A 26 15.32 4.42 15.91
N ALA A 27 14.23 4.55 16.69
CA ALA A 27 13.06 3.70 16.53
C ALA A 27 12.72 3.69 15.05
N ALA A 28 12.61 2.49 14.47
CA ALA A 28 12.28 2.35 13.06
C ALA A 28 11.06 3.23 12.76
N PRO A 29 11.07 3.99 11.65
CA PRO A 29 9.96 4.87 11.33
C PRO A 29 8.67 4.05 11.35
N ALA A 30 7.63 4.61 11.98
CA ALA A 30 6.32 3.97 12.01
C ALA A 30 5.88 3.67 10.57
N TYR A 31 5.28 2.49 10.37
CA TYR A 31 4.84 2.05 9.05
C TYR A 31 3.86 3.06 8.42
N ASP A 32 4.11 3.43 7.17
CA ASP A 32 3.24 4.30 6.38
C ASP A 32 2.23 3.46 5.58
N PRO A 33 0.92 3.50 5.89
CA PRO A 33 -0.10 2.78 5.12
C PRO A 33 -0.42 3.41 3.78
N LYS A 34 0.04 4.64 3.50
CA LYS A 34 -0.39 5.39 2.32
C LYS A 34 -0.20 4.63 1.00
N PRO A 35 0.95 3.98 0.72
CA PRO A 35 1.12 3.21 -0.52
C PRO A 35 0.11 2.07 -0.66
N PHE A 36 -0.27 1.42 0.45
CA PHE A 36 -1.29 0.39 0.46
C PHE A 36 -2.69 0.96 0.20
N LEU A 37 -3.07 2.04 0.89
CA LEU A 37 -4.36 2.71 0.67
C LEU A 37 -4.48 3.23 -0.76
N ASP A 38 -3.43 3.85 -1.30
CA ASP A 38 -3.39 4.35 -2.68
C ASP A 38 -3.56 3.21 -3.69
N SER A 39 -2.96 2.04 -3.44
CA SER A 39 -3.11 0.87 -4.31
C SER A 39 -4.54 0.32 -4.32
N MET A 40 -5.25 0.35 -3.19
CA MET A 40 -6.66 -0.04 -3.10
C MET A 40 -7.56 0.93 -3.84
N VAL A 41 -7.32 2.24 -3.69
CA VAL A 41 -8.04 3.28 -4.42
C VAL A 41 -7.82 3.09 -5.93
N ALA A 42 -6.57 2.91 -6.37
CA ALA A 42 -6.24 2.69 -7.79
C ALA A 42 -6.91 1.44 -8.36
N LEU A 43 -6.90 0.32 -7.61
CA LEU A 43 -7.60 -0.91 -8.00
C LEU A 43 -9.10 -0.67 -8.17
N ARG A 44 -9.73 -0.04 -7.18
CA ARG A 44 -11.17 0.20 -7.20
C ARG A 44 -11.58 1.20 -8.28
N THR A 45 -10.79 2.25 -8.47
CA THR A 45 -10.94 3.19 -9.60
C THR A 45 -10.89 2.47 -10.94
N THR A 46 -9.92 1.59 -11.12
CA THR A 46 -9.79 0.82 -12.36
C THR A 46 -10.99 -0.10 -12.55
N ALA A 47 -11.45 -0.77 -11.49
CA ALA A 47 -12.62 -1.64 -11.51
C ALA A 47 -13.91 -0.89 -11.91
N GLU A 48 -14.20 0.24 -11.28
CA GLU A 48 -15.40 1.04 -11.62
C GLU A 48 -15.31 1.63 -13.04
N THR A 49 -14.13 2.04 -13.46
CA THR A 49 -13.91 2.59 -14.83
C THR A 49 -14.13 1.53 -15.89
N CYS A 50 -13.67 0.29 -15.64
CA CYS A 50 -13.69 -0.81 -16.60
C CYS A 50 -14.93 -1.71 -16.53
N ASP A 51 -15.78 -1.54 -15.52
CA ASP A 51 -16.99 -2.34 -15.31
C ASP A 51 -17.89 -2.44 -16.55
N PRO A 52 -18.13 -1.36 -17.33
CA PRO A 52 -18.99 -1.44 -18.51
C PRO A 52 -18.40 -2.23 -19.70
N PHE A 53 -17.09 -2.54 -19.68
CA PHE A 53 -16.37 -3.11 -20.82
C PHE A 53 -15.94 -4.57 -20.60
N LEU A 54 -16.16 -5.13 -19.41
CA LEU A 54 -15.73 -6.48 -19.06
C LEU A 54 -16.88 -7.30 -18.48
N ALA A 55 -16.96 -8.57 -18.89
CA ALA A 55 -17.89 -9.51 -18.29
C ALA A 55 -17.39 -9.91 -16.88
N GLY A 56 -18.33 -10.20 -15.97
CA GLY A 56 -18.03 -10.64 -14.60
C GLY A 56 -17.86 -9.52 -13.57
N GLY A 57 -18.22 -8.28 -13.93
CA GLY A 57 -18.38 -7.15 -12.98
C GLY A 57 -17.15 -6.87 -12.10
N PRO A 58 -16.05 -6.32 -12.67
CA PRO A 58 -14.89 -5.90 -11.89
C PRO A 58 -15.22 -5.07 -10.64
N ASN A 59 -16.26 -4.23 -10.73
CA ASN A 59 -16.77 -3.46 -9.61
C ASN A 59 -17.23 -4.37 -8.46
N ALA A 60 -18.11 -5.33 -8.73
CA ALA A 60 -18.58 -6.28 -7.72
C ALA A 60 -17.41 -7.08 -7.09
N ARG A 61 -16.43 -7.47 -7.91
CA ARG A 61 -15.26 -8.26 -7.47
C ARG A 61 -14.28 -7.49 -6.56
N THR A 62 -14.45 -6.18 -6.42
CA THR A 62 -13.60 -5.32 -5.59
C THR A 62 -14.35 -4.66 -4.43
N GLU A 63 -15.58 -5.09 -4.13
CA GLU A 63 -16.41 -4.49 -3.06
C GLU A 63 -15.79 -4.60 -1.65
N ALA A 64 -14.94 -5.60 -1.41
CA ALA A 64 -14.22 -5.75 -0.14
C ALA A 64 -13.33 -4.54 0.18
N VAL A 65 -12.88 -3.79 -0.85
CA VAL A 65 -12.16 -2.52 -0.66
C VAL A 65 -13.06 -1.49 0.02
N THR A 66 -14.31 -1.36 -0.43
CA THR A 66 -15.30 -0.44 0.18
C THR A 66 -15.56 -0.79 1.64
N ALA A 67 -15.69 -2.09 1.95
CA ALA A 67 -15.87 -2.56 3.32
C ALA A 67 -14.65 -2.26 4.21
N PHE A 68 -13.44 -2.34 3.66
CA PHE A 68 -12.21 -1.99 4.37
C PHE A 68 -12.17 -0.51 4.76
N PHE A 69 -12.43 0.42 3.83
CA PHE A 69 -12.48 1.85 4.14
C PHE A 69 -13.61 2.21 5.13
N THR A 70 -14.75 1.52 5.03
CA THR A 70 -15.85 1.64 6.01
C THR A 70 -15.37 1.23 7.41
N THR A 71 -14.58 0.16 7.52
CA THR A 71 -13.99 -0.28 8.80
C THR A 71 -13.05 0.78 9.38
N LEU A 72 -12.29 1.46 8.52
CA LEU A 72 -11.45 2.59 8.89
C LEU A 72 -12.23 3.89 9.18
N LYS A 73 -13.56 3.89 9.01
CA LYS A 73 -14.42 5.08 9.09
C LYS A 73 -13.98 6.19 8.13
N GLN A 74 -13.49 5.81 6.96
CA GLN A 74 -13.05 6.70 5.90
C GLN A 74 -13.98 6.59 4.70
N THR A 75 -14.24 7.73 4.04
CA THR A 75 -14.97 7.75 2.78
C THR A 75 -14.00 7.46 1.64
N LEU A 76 -14.32 6.52 0.76
CA LEU A 76 -13.64 6.44 -0.53
C LEU A 76 -14.01 7.68 -1.38
N PRO A 77 -13.03 8.35 -2.00
CA PRO A 77 -13.31 9.41 -2.98
C PRO A 77 -14.12 8.83 -4.15
N GLY A 78 -14.74 9.65 -5.00
CA GLY A 78 -15.36 9.14 -6.24
C GLY A 78 -14.29 8.52 -7.15
N LEU A 79 -14.48 7.26 -7.56
CA LEU A 79 -13.36 6.44 -8.08
C LEU A 79 -13.37 6.27 -9.58
N ALA A 80 -14.47 6.53 -10.29
CA ALA A 80 -14.49 6.41 -11.74
C ALA A 80 -13.65 7.50 -12.43
N ASP A 81 -12.72 7.07 -13.28
CA ASP A 81 -12.00 7.97 -14.19
C ASP A 81 -12.84 8.21 -15.44
N VAL A 82 -13.60 9.30 -15.40
CA VAL A 82 -14.54 9.69 -16.47
C VAL A 82 -13.81 9.95 -17.80
N GLU A 83 -12.59 10.47 -17.77
CA GLU A 83 -11.83 10.76 -18.98
C GLU A 83 -11.33 9.47 -19.63
N THR A 84 -10.79 8.55 -18.84
CA THR A 84 -10.41 7.22 -19.31
C THR A 84 -11.62 6.46 -19.84
N GLN A 85 -12.76 6.50 -19.12
CA GLN A 85 -13.98 5.85 -19.57
C GLN A 85 -14.50 6.42 -20.89
N LYS A 86 -14.47 7.75 -21.05
CA LYS A 86 -14.82 8.41 -22.33
C LYS A 86 -13.90 7.95 -23.46
N SER A 87 -12.61 7.82 -23.20
CA SER A 87 -11.63 7.36 -24.18
C SER A 87 -11.87 5.89 -24.57
N LEU A 88 -12.20 5.04 -23.61
CA LEU A 88 -12.52 3.62 -23.84
C LEU A 88 -13.75 3.44 -24.76
N ASN A 89 -14.73 4.33 -24.67
CA ASN A 89 -15.92 4.31 -25.53
C ASN A 89 -15.65 4.62 -27.01
N ILE A 90 -14.47 5.12 -27.36
CA ILE A 90 -14.09 5.38 -28.76
C ILE A 90 -13.59 4.09 -29.44
N PHE A 91 -13.08 3.13 -28.67
CA PHE A 91 -12.53 1.90 -29.20
C PHE A 91 -13.62 0.89 -29.59
N VAL A 92 -13.27 -0.04 -30.49
CA VAL A 92 -14.08 -1.25 -30.69
C VAL A 92 -14.10 -2.04 -29.39
N SER A 93 -15.24 -2.65 -29.05
CA SER A 93 -15.47 -3.30 -27.76
C SER A 93 -14.37 -4.29 -27.34
N SER A 94 -13.83 -5.06 -28.28
CA SER A 94 -12.72 -6.00 -28.02
C SER A 94 -11.41 -5.31 -27.62
N GLN A 95 -11.12 -4.12 -28.15
CA GLN A 95 -9.94 -3.33 -27.80
C GLN A 95 -10.10 -2.67 -26.42
N ALA A 96 -11.29 -2.13 -26.14
CA ALA A 96 -11.61 -1.57 -24.82
C ALA A 96 -11.51 -2.64 -23.73
N ALA A 97 -12.07 -3.83 -23.99
CA ALA A 97 -12.01 -4.97 -23.07
C ALA A 97 -10.56 -5.45 -22.83
N LEU A 98 -9.74 -5.55 -23.89
CA LEU A 98 -8.32 -5.90 -23.76
C LEU A 98 -7.57 -4.91 -22.86
N LEU A 99 -7.72 -3.61 -23.13
CA LEU A 99 -7.08 -2.55 -22.34
C LEU A 99 -7.54 -2.57 -20.88
N CYS A 100 -8.84 -2.82 -20.65
CA CYS A 100 -9.38 -2.90 -19.31
C CYS A 100 -8.88 -4.10 -18.52
N ARG A 101 -8.73 -5.27 -19.16
CA ARG A 101 -8.08 -6.44 -18.53
C ARG A 101 -6.66 -6.11 -18.12
N ASP A 102 -5.86 -5.57 -19.04
CA ASP A 102 -4.44 -5.31 -18.78
C ASP A 102 -4.26 -4.25 -17.65
N LYS A 103 -5.13 -3.23 -17.61
CA LYS A 103 -5.17 -2.25 -16.50
C LYS A 103 -5.54 -2.89 -15.17
N LEU A 104 -6.55 -3.76 -15.15
CA LEU A 104 -6.97 -4.44 -13.93
C LEU A 104 -5.91 -5.42 -13.40
N ASP A 105 -5.25 -6.16 -14.29
CA ASP A 105 -4.15 -7.06 -13.92
C ASP A 105 -3.00 -6.28 -13.28
N ALA A 106 -2.62 -5.15 -13.88
CA ALA A 106 -1.60 -4.26 -13.32
C ALA A 106 -2.03 -3.71 -11.95
N ALA A 107 -3.28 -3.28 -11.80
CA ALA A 107 -3.80 -2.74 -10.54
C ALA A 107 -3.87 -3.82 -9.43
N VAL A 108 -4.27 -5.05 -9.76
CA VAL A 108 -4.24 -6.18 -8.82
C VAL A 108 -2.82 -6.53 -8.41
N ALA A 109 -1.87 -6.56 -9.35
CA ALA A 109 -0.47 -6.82 -9.03
C ALA A 109 0.10 -5.75 -8.09
N GLY A 110 -0.21 -4.48 -8.34
CA GLY A 110 0.15 -3.36 -7.45
C GLY A 110 -0.46 -3.50 -6.06
N TYR A 111 -1.76 -3.79 -5.99
CA TYR A 111 -2.46 -4.05 -4.73
C TYR A 111 -1.83 -5.20 -3.95
N ARG A 112 -1.60 -6.36 -4.58
CA ARG A 112 -1.03 -7.55 -3.90
C ARG A 112 0.36 -7.29 -3.34
N SER A 113 1.19 -6.59 -4.10
CA SER A 113 2.53 -6.20 -3.64
C SER A 113 2.47 -5.33 -2.37
N GLN A 114 1.56 -4.35 -2.34
CA GLN A 114 1.38 -3.50 -1.17
C GLN A 114 0.66 -4.23 -0.01
N ALA A 115 -0.27 -5.13 -0.31
CA ALA A 115 -0.98 -5.92 0.69
C ALA A 115 -0.04 -6.86 1.45
N ALA A 116 0.96 -7.45 0.77
CA ALA A 116 2.00 -8.25 1.43
C ALA A 116 2.83 -7.40 2.40
N THR A 117 3.33 -6.25 1.92
CA THR A 117 4.07 -5.29 2.76
C THR A 117 3.24 -4.84 3.97
N TYR A 118 1.96 -4.53 3.75
CA TYR A 118 1.02 -4.14 4.79
C TYR A 118 0.80 -5.23 5.82
N ALA A 119 0.57 -6.48 5.40
CA ALA A 119 0.35 -7.59 6.30
C ALA A 119 1.54 -7.87 7.23
N GLU A 120 2.76 -7.64 6.74
CA GLU A 120 4.00 -7.83 7.50
C GLU A 120 4.34 -6.65 8.43
N SER A 121 3.87 -5.44 8.10
CA SER A 121 4.34 -4.20 8.73
C SER A 121 3.27 -3.47 9.55
N LYS A 122 1.98 -3.81 9.40
CA LYS A 122 0.90 -3.12 10.09
C LYS A 122 0.96 -3.34 11.61
N PRO A 123 0.53 -2.36 12.41
CA PRO A 123 0.18 -2.58 13.81
C PRO A 123 -0.85 -3.71 13.99
N GLY A 124 -0.74 -4.46 15.08
CA GLY A 124 -1.58 -5.65 15.31
C GLY A 124 -3.08 -5.36 15.48
N ASP A 125 -3.46 -4.14 15.82
CA ASP A 125 -4.85 -3.68 15.95
C ASP A 125 -5.48 -3.23 14.63
N TRP A 126 -4.69 -3.13 13.55
CA TRP A 126 -5.20 -2.74 12.24
C TRP A 126 -5.87 -3.91 11.53
N PRO A 127 -6.91 -3.66 10.72
CA PRO A 127 -7.60 -4.72 9.98
C PRO A 127 -6.68 -5.46 9.01
N ASP A 128 -7.07 -6.67 8.63
CA ASP A 128 -6.36 -7.43 7.60
C ASP A 128 -6.66 -6.88 6.19
N PRO A 129 -5.72 -6.99 5.25
CA PRO A 129 -5.97 -6.56 3.88
C PRO A 129 -7.15 -7.34 3.26
N PRO A 130 -8.08 -6.67 2.56
CA PRO A 130 -9.28 -7.32 2.06
C PRO A 130 -8.95 -8.31 0.94
N ALA A 131 -9.55 -9.50 0.93
CA ALA A 131 -9.33 -10.44 -0.17
C ALA A 131 -9.88 -9.88 -1.49
N VAL A 132 -9.05 -9.90 -2.54
CA VAL A 132 -9.44 -9.52 -3.91
C VAL A 132 -9.32 -10.75 -4.81
N SER A 133 -10.39 -11.05 -5.55
CA SER A 133 -10.45 -12.21 -6.44
C SER A 133 -9.35 -12.17 -7.51
N SER A 134 -8.66 -13.30 -7.70
CA SER A 134 -7.62 -13.50 -8.70
C SER A 134 -8.11 -14.07 -10.02
N ALA A 135 -9.42 -14.32 -10.16
CA ALA A 135 -9.97 -14.89 -11.38
C ALA A 135 -9.64 -13.98 -12.59
N PRO A 136 -9.38 -14.55 -13.78
CA PRO A 136 -9.10 -13.75 -14.98
C PRO A 136 -10.18 -12.70 -15.24
N TRP A 137 -9.81 -11.54 -15.79
CA TRP A 137 -10.78 -10.56 -16.29
C TRP A 137 -11.17 -10.93 -17.71
N CYS A 138 -12.44 -11.28 -17.89
CA CYS A 138 -12.92 -11.87 -19.13
C CYS A 138 -13.30 -10.79 -20.15
N SER A 139 -12.69 -10.88 -21.33
CA SER A 139 -12.87 -9.93 -22.44
C SER A 139 -13.74 -10.46 -23.59
N THR A 140 -14.31 -11.67 -23.49
CA THR A 140 -15.11 -12.29 -24.56
C THR A 140 -16.38 -12.97 -24.03
N GLU A 141 -17.40 -13.08 -24.89
CA GLU A 141 -18.64 -13.85 -24.66
C GLU A 141 -18.40 -15.35 -24.38
N ASN A 142 -17.17 -15.84 -24.60
CA ASN A 142 -16.79 -17.25 -24.48
C ASN A 142 -16.00 -17.58 -23.22
N CYS A 143 -15.93 -16.67 -22.24
CA CYS A 143 -15.44 -17.06 -20.92
C CYS A 143 -16.48 -17.95 -20.27
N LEU A 144 -16.18 -19.24 -20.17
CA LEU A 144 -16.89 -20.14 -19.28
C LEU A 144 -16.77 -19.57 -17.86
N GLU A 145 -17.91 -19.21 -17.28
CA GLU A 145 -18.02 -18.84 -15.88
C GLU A 145 -17.55 -20.03 -15.04
N PHE A 146 -16.52 -19.85 -14.20
CA PHE A 146 -16.07 -20.84 -13.23
C PHE A 146 -16.09 -20.23 -11.83
#